data_AF-A0A933I8E6-F1
#
_entry.id   AF-A0A933I8E6-F1
#
_cell.length_a   1.000
_cell.length_b   1.000
_cell.length_c   1.000
_cell.angle_alpha   90.00
_cell.angle_beta   90.00
_cell.angle_gamma   90.00
#
_symmetry.space_group_name_H-M   'P 1'
#
loop_
_entity.id
_entity.type
_entity.pdbx_description
1 polymer ?
#
loop_
_entity_poly.entity_id
_entity_poly.type
_entity_poly.pdbx_seq_one_letter_code
_entity_poly.pdbx_strand_id
1 'polypeptide(L)'
;MKAHNIPAEEILKYLVVPEDGLRQKEAERRLSEFGPNEIREVKKKSLLKKLLEQFTHFLAILLWVAAFFCFLSEYLHPGEGMLTLGLAIIGVIVINSIFTFIQEYRAEKALSALKKMLPSFVRVLRDGTEKEVHATDIVPGDIIFLSEGDKVPADARLIQASGLMINNAPLTGESEPVPRNADKFDGEFIESPNIAFAGTTAVSGSGKAVVFATGMSTEF
;
A
#
# COMPACT_ATOMS: atom_id res chain seq x y z
N MET A 1 16.96 -2.29 11.74
CA MET A 1 18.15 -1.46 12.03
C MET A 1 17.68 -0.18 12.70
N LYS A 2 18.32 0.32 13.76
CA LYS A 2 17.93 1.59 14.40
C LYS A 2 18.64 2.79 13.76
N ALA A 3 18.26 3.14 12.52
CA ALA A 3 18.90 4.23 11.77
C ALA A 3 18.80 5.61 12.46
N HIS A 4 17.80 5.80 13.32
CA HIS A 4 17.56 7.04 14.09
C HIS A 4 18.67 7.37 15.11
N ASN A 5 19.35 6.35 15.67
CA ASN A 5 20.40 6.53 16.69
C ASN A 5 21.78 6.80 16.07
N ILE A 6 21.88 6.91 14.75
CA ILE A 6 23.15 7.13 14.04
C ILE A 6 23.20 8.59 13.57
N PRO A 7 24.33 9.30 13.75
CA PRO A 7 24.54 10.63 13.18
C PRO A 7 24.40 10.63 11.65
N ALA A 8 23.95 11.75 11.08
CA ALA A 8 23.74 11.90 9.64
C ALA A 8 25.02 11.67 8.81
N GLU A 9 26.20 11.97 9.35
CA GLU A 9 27.48 11.75 8.66
C GLU A 9 27.90 10.26 8.64
N GLU A 10 27.39 9.46 9.57
CA GLU A 10 27.76 8.04 9.70
C GLU A 10 26.82 7.11 8.95
N ILE A 11 25.55 7.51 8.75
CA ILE A 11 24.56 6.65 8.08
C ILE A 11 24.97 6.32 6.63
N LEU A 12 25.57 7.28 5.91
CA LEU A 12 26.06 7.06 4.55
C LEU A 12 27.21 6.05 4.52
N LYS A 13 28.12 6.12 5.49
CA LYS A 13 29.22 5.14 5.63
C LYS A 13 28.68 3.75 5.96
N TYR A 14 27.70 3.67 6.86
CA TYR A 14 27.07 2.41 7.24
C TYR A 14 26.36 1.73 6.06
N LEU A 15 25.63 2.50 5.24
CA LEU A 15 24.93 2.00 4.06
C LEU A 15 25.84 1.87 2.81
N VAL A 16 27.12 2.20 2.96
CA VAL A 16 28.14 2.21 1.89
C VAL A 16 27.65 3.03 0.69
N VAL A 17 27.26 4.29 0.97
CA VAL A 17 26.72 5.24 0.00
C VAL A 17 27.68 6.44 -0.11
N PRO A 18 28.13 6.80 -1.32
CA PRO A 18 28.87 8.04 -1.55
C PRO A 18 28.03 9.30 -1.27
N GLU A 19 28.67 10.41 -0.88
CA GLU A 19 27.97 11.69 -0.67
C GLU A 19 27.34 12.25 -1.96
N ASP A 20 27.92 11.92 -3.12
CA ASP A 20 27.41 12.21 -4.46
C ASP A 20 26.35 11.20 -4.94
N GLY A 21 25.86 10.33 -4.05
CA GLY A 21 24.81 9.35 -4.32
C GLY A 21 25.29 8.05 -4.97
N LEU A 22 24.36 7.13 -5.18
CA LEU A 22 24.67 5.82 -5.77
C LEU A 22 25.03 5.95 -7.26
N ARG A 23 25.92 5.09 -7.74
CA ARG A 23 26.12 4.90 -9.18
C ARG A 23 24.95 4.12 -9.75
N GLN A 24 24.54 4.41 -10.99
CA GLN A 24 23.40 3.73 -11.63
C GLN A 24 23.55 2.19 -11.62
N LYS A 25 24.76 1.69 -11.88
CA LYS A 25 25.06 0.23 -11.84
C LYS A 25 24.86 -0.39 -10.45
N GLU A 26 25.20 0.34 -9.39
CA GLU A 26 25.03 -0.14 -8.02
C GLU A 26 23.55 -0.13 -7.63
N ALA A 27 22.80 0.89 -8.06
CA ALA A 27 21.35 0.92 -7.88
C ALA A 27 20.66 -0.28 -8.56
N GLU A 28 21.05 -0.62 -9.80
CA GLU A 28 20.55 -1.79 -10.51
C GLU A 28 20.91 -3.12 -9.83
N ARG A 29 22.13 -3.22 -9.29
CA ARG A 29 22.58 -4.37 -8.50
C ARG A 29 21.71 -4.54 -7.26
N ARG A 30 21.51 -3.47 -6.48
CA ARG A 30 20.66 -3.49 -5.28
C ARG A 30 19.19 -3.76 -5.62
N LEU A 31 18.69 -3.25 -6.74
CA LEU A 31 17.31 -3.53 -7.19
C LEU A 31 17.12 -5.02 -7.47
N SER A 32 18.13 -5.67 -8.04
CA SER A 32 18.13 -7.12 -8.28
C SER A 32 18.21 -7.95 -6.99
N GLU A 33 18.86 -7.41 -5.96
CA GLU A 33 19.09 -8.07 -4.66
C GLU A 33 17.88 -7.92 -3.70
N PHE A 34 17.37 -6.70 -3.55
CA PHE A 34 16.27 -6.36 -2.64
C PHE A 34 14.88 -6.46 -3.29
N GLY A 35 14.82 -6.43 -4.63
CA GLY A 35 13.57 -6.36 -5.38
C GLY A 35 13.00 -4.94 -5.46
N PRO A 36 11.89 -4.76 -6.19
CA PRO A 36 11.25 -3.46 -6.35
C PRO A 36 10.66 -2.94 -5.04
N ASN A 37 10.64 -1.62 -4.89
CA ASN A 37 9.98 -0.91 -3.80
C ASN A 37 8.45 -0.94 -3.99
N GLU A 38 7.87 -2.12 -3.81
CA GLU A 38 6.43 -2.35 -3.87
C GLU A 38 5.99 -3.15 -2.64
N ILE A 39 4.89 -2.71 -2.03
CA ILE A 39 4.19 -3.51 -1.03
C ILE A 39 3.54 -4.67 -1.79
N ARG A 40 3.93 -5.90 -1.47
CA ARG A 40 3.31 -7.08 -2.08
C ARG A 40 1.81 -7.04 -1.77
N GLU A 41 0.98 -6.96 -2.81
CA GLU A 41 -0.47 -7.08 -2.66
C GLU A 41 -0.76 -8.36 -1.87
N VAL A 42 -1.34 -8.20 -0.66
CA VAL A 42 -1.79 -9.32 0.17
C VAL A 42 -2.61 -10.25 -0.73
N LYS A 43 -2.23 -11.53 -0.79
CA LYS A 43 -2.79 -12.53 -1.71
C LYS A 43 -4.27 -12.28 -1.96
N LYS A 44 -4.62 -11.85 -3.17
CA LYS A 44 -6.02 -11.62 -3.57
C LYS A 44 -6.83 -12.84 -3.15
N LYS A 45 -7.95 -12.63 -2.43
CA LYS A 45 -8.87 -13.73 -2.11
C LYS A 45 -9.09 -14.56 -3.38
N SER A 46 -9.04 -15.88 -3.26
CA SER A 46 -9.31 -16.79 -4.39
C SER A 46 -10.61 -16.37 -5.07
N LEU A 47 -10.62 -16.32 -6.41
CA LEU A 47 -11.81 -15.92 -7.17
C LEU A 47 -13.03 -16.77 -6.81
N LEU A 48 -12.81 -18.06 -6.50
CA LEU A 48 -13.85 -18.96 -6.00
C LEU A 48 -14.40 -18.48 -4.66
N LYS A 49 -13.53 -18.06 -3.73
CA LYS A 49 -13.96 -17.55 -2.42
C LYS A 49 -14.79 -16.27 -2.59
N LYS A 50 -14.38 -15.34 -3.46
CA LYS A 50 -15.15 -14.13 -3.77
C LYS A 50 -16.51 -14.46 -4.38
N LEU A 51 -16.58 -15.45 -5.27
CA LEU A 51 -17.84 -15.91 -5.84
C LEU A 51 -18.76 -16.51 -4.78
N LEU A 52 -18.23 -17.37 -3.89
CA LEU A 52 -19.00 -17.95 -2.79
C LEU A 52 -19.54 -16.89 -1.82
N GLU A 53 -18.77 -15.82 -1.55
CA GLU A 53 -19.21 -14.71 -0.71
C GLU A 53 -20.50 -14.04 -1.25
N GLN A 54 -20.70 -14.00 -2.58
CA GLN A 54 -21.93 -13.44 -3.20
C GLN A 54 -23.20 -14.23 -2.90
N PHE A 55 -23.08 -15.53 -2.60
CA PHE A 55 -24.21 -16.38 -2.21
C PHE A 55 -24.61 -16.20 -0.73
N THR A 56 -23.76 -15.52 0.05
CA THR A 56 -23.90 -15.39 1.51
C THR A 56 -24.13 -13.97 1.99
N HIS A 57 -24.23 -12.99 1.09
CA HIS A 57 -24.55 -11.62 1.50
C HIS A 57 -26.01 -11.53 2.02
N PHE A 58 -26.31 -10.47 2.77
CA PHE A 58 -27.59 -10.30 3.47
C PHE A 58 -28.84 -10.56 2.61
N LEU A 59 -28.94 -9.99 1.39
CA LEU A 59 -30.13 -10.23 0.55
C LEU A 59 -30.14 -11.64 -0.04
N ALA A 60 -28.98 -12.25 -0.31
CA ALA A 60 -28.91 -13.64 -0.76
C ALA A 60 -29.39 -14.59 0.34
N ILE A 61 -29.02 -14.34 1.60
CA ILE A 61 -29.53 -15.10 2.76
C ILE A 61 -31.05 -14.98 2.87
N LEU A 62 -31.60 -13.77 2.68
CA LEU A 62 -33.05 -13.56 2.71
C LEU A 62 -33.77 -14.40 1.64
N LEU A 63 -33.20 -14.46 0.43
CA LEU A 63 -33.72 -15.27 -0.66
C LEU A 63 -33.55 -16.78 -0.38
N TRP A 64 -32.45 -17.20 0.24
CA TRP A 64 -32.28 -18.60 0.67
C TRP A 64 -33.32 -19.01 1.70
N VAL A 65 -33.61 -18.14 2.67
CA VAL A 65 -34.67 -18.36 3.66
C VAL A 65 -36.04 -18.43 2.98
N ALA A 66 -36.32 -17.55 2.01
CA ALA A 66 -37.55 -17.60 1.23
C ALA A 66 -37.68 -18.90 0.41
N ALA A 67 -36.61 -19.34 -0.27
CA ALA A 67 -36.58 -20.61 -0.99
C ALA A 67 -36.79 -21.79 -0.04
N PHE A 68 -36.17 -21.77 1.14
CA PHE A 68 -36.37 -22.78 2.18
C PHE A 68 -37.84 -22.87 2.61
N PHE A 69 -38.50 -21.74 2.87
CA PHE A 69 -39.92 -21.74 3.20
C PHE A 69 -40.82 -22.25 2.05
N CYS A 70 -40.46 -22.00 0.79
CA CYS A 70 -41.18 -22.55 -0.37
C CYS A 70 -41.09 -24.09 -0.39
N PHE A 71 -39.89 -24.65 -0.21
CA PHE A 71 -39.73 -26.11 -0.16
C PHE A 71 -40.40 -26.75 1.06
N LEU A 72 -40.37 -26.07 2.21
CA LEU A 72 -41.07 -26.53 3.41
C LEU A 72 -42.59 -26.53 3.22
N SER A 73 -43.13 -25.50 2.56
CA SER A 73 -44.56 -25.42 2.23
C SER A 73 -44.99 -26.54 1.29
N GLU A 74 -44.21 -26.82 0.23
CA GLU A 74 -44.49 -27.93 -0.70
C GLU A 74 -44.43 -29.29 -0.01
N TYR A 75 -43.51 -29.49 0.93
CA TYR A 75 -43.42 -30.74 1.69
C TYR A 75 -44.65 -30.97 2.59
N LEU A 76 -45.21 -29.91 3.17
CA LEU A 76 -46.40 -29.99 4.05
C LEU A 76 -47.71 -30.06 3.24
N HIS A 77 -47.79 -29.32 2.13
CA HIS A 77 -48.98 -29.19 1.28
C HIS A 77 -48.57 -29.42 -0.19
N PRO A 78 -48.43 -30.69 -0.61
CA PRO A 78 -47.98 -31.00 -1.97
C PRO A 78 -49.03 -30.60 -3.01
N GLY A 79 -48.58 -29.98 -4.11
CA GLY A 79 -49.42 -29.65 -5.27
C GLY A 79 -49.84 -28.18 -5.42
N GLU A 80 -49.40 -27.29 -4.54
CA GLU A 80 -49.66 -25.84 -4.64
C GLU A 80 -48.69 -25.10 -5.59
N GLY A 81 -47.71 -25.79 -6.15
CA GLY A 81 -46.74 -25.21 -7.10
C GLY A 81 -45.59 -24.43 -6.43
N MET A 82 -45.42 -24.57 -5.11
CA MET A 82 -44.37 -23.92 -4.33
C MET A 82 -42.98 -24.45 -4.69
N LEU A 83 -42.87 -25.69 -5.19
CA LEU A 83 -41.63 -26.24 -5.75
C LEU A 83 -41.07 -25.36 -6.88
N THR A 84 -41.93 -24.95 -7.82
CA THR A 84 -41.56 -24.13 -8.97
C THR A 84 -41.08 -22.75 -8.51
N LEU A 85 -41.75 -22.18 -7.49
CA LEU A 85 -41.38 -20.89 -6.92
C LEU A 85 -40.03 -20.95 -6.20
N GLY A 86 -39.79 -22.01 -5.40
CA GLY A 86 -38.50 -22.24 -4.73
C GLY A 86 -37.34 -22.40 -5.71
N LEU A 87 -37.53 -23.16 -6.79
CA LEU A 87 -36.55 -23.29 -7.86
C LEU A 87 -36.31 -21.97 -8.61
N ALA A 88 -37.36 -21.18 -8.85
CA ALA A 88 -37.23 -19.85 -9.46
C ALA A 88 -36.41 -18.90 -8.57
N ILE A 89 -36.62 -18.93 -7.24
CA ILE A 89 -35.84 -18.14 -6.29
C ILE A 89 -34.36 -18.57 -6.30
N ILE A 90 -34.06 -19.88 -6.31
CA ILE A 90 -32.67 -20.35 -6.46
C ILE A 90 -32.05 -19.83 -7.77
N GLY A 91 -32.80 -19.87 -8.88
CA GLY A 91 -32.35 -19.31 -10.14
C GLY A 91 -32.01 -17.82 -10.04
N VAL A 92 -32.86 -17.03 -9.36
CA VAL A 92 -32.60 -15.60 -9.10
C VAL A 92 -31.35 -15.41 -8.25
N ILE A 93 -31.13 -16.21 -7.21
CA ILE A 93 -29.91 -16.15 -6.39
C ILE A 93 -28.67 -16.37 -7.28
N VAL A 94 -28.64 -17.43 -8.07
CA VAL A 94 -27.51 -17.77 -8.94
C VAL A 94 -27.21 -16.65 -9.93
N ILE A 95 -28.23 -16.14 -10.63
CA ILE A 95 -28.08 -15.06 -11.61
C ILE A 95 -27.56 -13.79 -10.93
N ASN A 96 -28.15 -13.41 -9.79
CA ASN A 96 -27.74 -12.22 -9.05
C ASN A 96 -26.30 -12.33 -8.56
N SER A 97 -25.91 -13.47 -7.98
CA SER A 97 -24.54 -13.69 -7.49
C SER A 97 -23.49 -13.64 -8.62
N ILE A 98 -23.78 -14.23 -9.79
CA ILE A 98 -22.88 -14.16 -10.96
C ILE A 98 -22.78 -12.73 -11.46
N PHE A 99 -23.91 -12.03 -11.61
CA PHE A 99 -23.93 -10.66 -12.09
C PHE A 99 -23.15 -9.72 -11.16
N THR A 100 -23.38 -9.82 -9.86
CA THR A 100 -22.68 -9.04 -8.84
C THR A 100 -21.18 -9.36 -8.84
N PHE A 101 -20.79 -10.63 -8.92
CA PHE A 101 -19.38 -11.01 -9.02
C PHE A 101 -18.70 -10.39 -10.24
N ILE A 102 -19.34 -10.40 -11.41
CA ILE A 102 -18.79 -9.79 -12.62
C ILE A 102 -18.65 -8.27 -12.46
N GLN A 103 -19.63 -7.61 -11.86
CA GLN A 103 -19.57 -6.17 -11.60
C GLN A 103 -18.42 -5.81 -10.66
N GLU A 104 -18.30 -6.52 -9.54
CA GLU A 104 -17.25 -6.29 -8.55
C GLU A 104 -15.86 -6.57 -9.15
N TYR A 105 -15.72 -7.67 -9.88
CA TYR A 105 -14.46 -8.00 -10.56
C TYR A 105 -14.06 -6.92 -11.58
N ARG A 106 -15.02 -6.38 -12.35
CA ARG A 106 -14.75 -5.28 -13.31
C ARG A 106 -14.35 -4.00 -12.59
N ALA A 107 -15.02 -3.66 -11.49
CA ALA A 107 -14.70 -2.48 -10.68
C ALA A 107 -13.29 -2.57 -10.09
N GLU A 108 -12.95 -3.71 -9.47
CA GLU A 108 -11.60 -3.95 -8.95
C GLU A 108 -10.53 -3.86 -10.04
N LYS A 109 -10.79 -4.44 -11.21
CA LYS A 109 -9.86 -4.38 -12.35
C LYS A 109 -9.63 -2.96 -12.82
N ALA A 110 -10.71 -2.16 -12.96
CA ALA A 110 -10.62 -0.75 -13.35
C ALA A 110 -9.80 0.06 -12.34
N LEU A 111 -10.06 -0.11 -11.04
CA LEU A 111 -9.29 0.54 -9.97
C LEU A 111 -7.81 0.13 -9.99
N SER A 112 -7.51 -1.15 -10.21
CA SER A 112 -6.12 -1.63 -10.29
C SER A 112 -5.37 -1.05 -11.50
N ALA A 113 -6.04 -0.91 -12.64
CA ALA A 113 -5.45 -0.28 -13.82
C ALA A 113 -5.20 1.21 -13.58
N LEU A 114 -6.16 1.92 -12.97
CA LEU A 114 -5.98 3.33 -12.60
C LEU A 114 -4.80 3.54 -11.65
N LYS A 115 -4.64 2.68 -10.64
CA LYS A 115 -3.48 2.74 -9.72
C LYS A 115 -2.15 2.57 -10.46
N LYS A 116 -2.08 1.68 -11.45
CA LYS A 116 -0.88 1.47 -12.27
C LYS A 116 -0.57 2.63 -13.22
N MET A 117 -1.57 3.46 -13.54
CA MET A 117 -1.42 4.63 -14.42
C MET A 117 -0.95 5.90 -13.69
N LEU A 118 -0.79 5.87 -12.37
CA LEU A 118 -0.25 6.97 -11.57
C LEU A 118 1.24 6.69 -11.29
N PRO A 119 2.18 7.03 -12.19
CA PRO A 119 3.59 6.90 -11.88
C PRO A 119 3.92 7.87 -10.75
N SER A 120 4.37 7.32 -9.63
CA SER A 120 5.03 8.11 -8.58
C SER A 120 6.50 8.19 -8.97
N PHE A 121 6.95 9.37 -9.38
CA PHE A 121 8.37 9.66 -9.59
C PHE A 121 8.97 10.21 -8.29
N VAL A 122 10.25 9.92 -8.10
CA VAL A 122 11.03 10.34 -6.93
C VAL A 122 12.32 10.95 -7.44
N ARG A 123 12.68 12.12 -6.90
CA ARG A 123 13.97 12.74 -7.16
C ARG A 123 15.03 12.07 -6.29
N VAL A 124 16.06 11.54 -6.95
CA VAL A 124 17.21 10.87 -6.33
C VAL A 124 18.51 11.51 -6.78
N LEU A 125 19.54 11.42 -5.93
CA LEU A 125 20.91 11.74 -6.29
C LEU A 125 21.60 10.44 -6.77
N ARG A 126 21.84 10.33 -8.08
CA ARG A 126 22.55 9.20 -8.69
C ARG A 126 23.59 9.68 -9.69
N ASP A 127 24.76 9.07 -9.67
CA ASP A 127 25.95 9.46 -10.46
C ASP A 127 26.38 10.93 -10.25
N GLY A 128 26.13 11.51 -9.07
CA GLY A 128 26.46 12.90 -8.76
C GLY A 128 25.47 13.94 -9.30
N THR A 129 24.36 13.52 -9.92
CA THR A 129 23.33 14.44 -10.41
C THR A 129 21.94 14.05 -9.92
N GLU A 130 21.06 15.05 -9.79
CA GLU A 130 19.65 14.80 -9.50
C GLU A 130 18.96 14.18 -10.72
N LYS A 131 18.22 13.10 -10.49
CA LYS A 131 17.47 12.36 -11.50
C LYS A 131 16.10 11.99 -10.95
N GLU A 132 15.10 11.93 -11.81
CA GLU A 132 13.82 11.33 -11.47
C GLU A 132 13.82 9.85 -11.82
N VAL A 133 13.42 9.01 -10.87
CA VAL A 133 13.26 7.56 -11.05
C VAL A 133 11.87 7.15 -10.58
N HIS A 134 11.37 6.02 -11.07
CA HIS A 134 10.12 5.47 -10.55
C HIS A 134 10.28 5.11 -9.07
N ALA A 135 9.24 5.35 -8.28
CA ALA A 135 9.22 5.00 -6.85
C ALA A 135 9.48 3.50 -6.62
N THR A 136 9.12 2.64 -7.58
CA THR A 136 9.38 1.19 -7.59
C THR A 136 10.86 0.83 -7.74
N ASP A 137 11.66 1.72 -8.30
CA ASP A 137 13.08 1.50 -8.60
C ASP A 137 13.99 2.09 -7.51
N ILE A 138 13.39 2.59 -6.43
CA ILE A 138 14.09 3.05 -5.24
C ILE A 138 14.65 1.84 -4.50
N VAL A 139 15.91 1.95 -4.07
CA VAL A 139 16.63 0.88 -3.37
C VAL A 139 17.24 1.41 -2.06
N PRO A 140 17.52 0.52 -1.08
CA PRO A 140 18.28 0.91 0.10
C PRO A 140 19.61 1.54 -0.29
N GLY A 141 19.88 2.73 0.24
CA GLY A 141 21.04 3.57 -0.03
C GLY A 141 20.80 4.68 -1.04
N ASP A 142 19.66 4.74 -1.73
CA ASP A 142 19.33 5.92 -2.53
C ASP A 142 19.22 7.15 -1.64
N ILE A 143 19.80 8.26 -2.11
CA ILE A 143 19.59 9.57 -1.52
C ILE A 143 18.42 10.21 -2.24
N ILE A 144 17.32 10.45 -1.54
CA ILE A 144 16.09 11.05 -2.06
C ILE A 144 15.97 12.51 -1.61
N PHE A 145 15.26 13.30 -2.41
CA PHE A 145 14.84 14.65 -2.06
C PHE A 145 13.35 14.66 -1.77
N LEU A 146 12.98 15.29 -0.66
CA LEU A 146 11.61 15.53 -0.25
C LEU A 146 11.30 17.02 -0.34
N SER A 147 10.15 17.36 -0.89
CA SER A 147 9.61 18.71 -0.91
C SER A 147 8.13 18.71 -0.55
N GLU A 148 7.60 19.89 -0.29
CA GLU A 148 6.18 20.09 -0.05
C GLU A 148 5.31 19.40 -1.10
N GLY A 149 4.34 18.62 -0.63
CA GLY A 149 3.43 17.81 -1.44
C GLY A 149 3.95 16.42 -1.79
N ASP A 150 5.25 16.15 -1.62
CA ASP A 150 5.82 14.84 -1.92
C ASP A 150 5.34 13.78 -0.93
N LYS A 151 5.01 12.60 -1.48
CA LYS A 151 4.80 11.40 -0.68
C LYS A 151 6.14 10.72 -0.44
N VAL A 152 6.42 10.34 0.80
CA VAL A 152 7.64 9.64 1.16
C VAL A 152 7.60 8.23 0.54
N PRO A 153 8.53 7.89 -0.37
CA PRO A 153 8.42 6.68 -1.19
C PRO A 153 8.87 5.40 -0.47
N ALA A 154 9.73 5.53 0.53
CA ALA A 154 10.37 4.44 1.25
C ALA A 154 10.84 4.97 2.61
N ASP A 155 11.13 4.07 3.57
CA ASP A 155 11.63 4.47 4.87
C ASP A 155 13.06 5.01 4.75
N ALA A 156 13.25 6.25 5.17
CA ALA A 156 14.46 7.01 4.95
C ALA A 156 14.92 7.78 6.20
N ARG A 157 16.24 7.88 6.36
CA ARG A 157 16.90 8.66 7.41
C ARG A 157 17.25 10.04 6.87
N LEU A 158 16.73 11.09 7.49
CA LEU A 158 16.97 12.48 7.09
C LEU A 158 18.44 12.87 7.34
N ILE A 159 19.14 13.30 6.30
CA ILE A 159 20.49 13.85 6.40
C ILE A 159 20.48 15.37 6.41
N GLN A 160 19.45 15.99 5.83
CA GLN A 160 19.20 17.43 5.89
C GLN A 160 17.69 17.68 5.93
N ALA A 161 17.26 18.70 6.66
CA ALA A 161 15.87 19.13 6.72
C ALA A 161 15.82 20.65 6.93
N SER A 162 14.94 21.32 6.17
CA SER A 162 14.71 22.76 6.25
C SER A 162 13.22 23.03 6.32
N GLY A 163 12.73 23.32 7.54
CA GLY A 163 11.31 23.54 7.79
C GLY A 163 10.43 22.35 7.42
N LEU A 164 10.98 21.14 7.36
CA LEU A 164 10.29 19.95 6.89
C LEU A 164 9.24 19.52 7.92
N MET A 165 7.99 19.49 7.50
CA MET A 165 6.87 18.99 8.28
C MET A 165 6.30 17.76 7.58
N ILE A 166 6.14 16.64 8.30
CA ILE A 166 5.56 15.41 7.73
C ILE A 166 4.29 15.04 8.49
N ASN A 167 3.25 14.67 7.74
CA ASN A 167 2.01 14.14 8.30
C ASN A 167 2.09 12.60 8.37
N ASN A 168 2.05 12.07 9.59
CA ASN A 168 2.12 10.64 9.88
C ASN A 168 0.76 9.96 9.99
N ALA A 169 -0.35 10.62 9.63
CA ALA A 169 -1.70 10.03 9.70
C ALA A 169 -1.81 8.61 9.13
N PRO A 170 -1.14 8.26 8.01
CA PRO A 170 -1.18 6.89 7.50
C PRO A 170 -0.59 5.83 8.44
N LEU A 171 0.26 6.23 9.38
CA LEU A 171 0.99 5.35 10.29
C LEU A 171 0.47 5.44 11.74
N THR A 172 0.20 6.65 12.25
CA THR A 172 -0.22 6.88 13.64
C THR A 172 -1.73 7.15 13.78
N GLY A 173 -2.42 7.50 12.69
CA GLY A 173 -3.80 7.98 12.71
C GLY A 173 -3.96 9.45 13.10
N GLU A 174 -2.88 10.13 13.48
CA GLU A 174 -2.89 11.54 13.86
C GLU A 174 -2.61 12.44 12.65
N SER A 175 -3.48 13.44 12.44
CA SER A 175 -3.41 14.30 11.25
C SER A 175 -2.56 15.55 11.44
N GLU A 176 -2.03 15.78 12.64
CA GLU A 176 -1.17 16.93 12.92
C GLU A 176 0.23 16.72 12.32
N PRO A 177 0.71 17.63 11.46
CA PRO A 177 2.05 17.53 10.90
C PRO A 177 3.11 17.72 11.99
N VAL A 178 4.11 16.85 12.02
CA VAL A 178 5.22 16.92 12.98
C VAL A 178 6.50 17.45 12.33
N PRO A 179 7.27 18.31 13.02
CA PRO A 179 8.53 18.83 12.53
C PRO A 179 9.59 17.73 12.45
N ARG A 180 10.41 17.81 11.41
CA ARG A 180 11.49 16.85 11.15
C ARG A 180 12.85 17.53 11.09
N ASN A 181 13.88 16.83 11.56
CA ASN A 181 15.27 17.31 11.58
C ASN A 181 16.25 16.19 11.20
N ALA A 182 17.54 16.50 11.06
CA ALA A 182 18.57 15.51 10.74
C ALA A 182 19.31 14.96 11.97
N ASP A 183 19.07 15.55 13.15
CA ASP A 183 19.82 15.27 14.36
C ASP A 183 19.64 13.83 14.82
N LYS A 184 20.65 13.28 15.48
CA LYS A 184 20.55 11.97 16.10
C LYS A 184 19.45 11.98 17.17
N PHE A 185 18.65 10.92 17.22
CA PHE A 185 17.60 10.75 18.21
C PHE A 185 17.73 9.39 18.89
N ASP A 186 17.70 9.36 20.23
CA ASP A 186 17.90 8.15 21.05
C ASP A 186 16.60 7.59 21.67
N GLY A 187 15.43 8.12 21.26
CA GLY A 187 14.11 7.71 21.76
C GLY A 187 13.46 6.57 20.97
N GLU A 188 12.13 6.55 20.94
CA GLU A 188 11.38 5.54 20.20
C GLU A 188 11.49 5.73 18.68
N PHE A 189 11.58 4.63 17.94
CA PHE A 189 11.79 4.69 16.50
C PHE A 189 10.63 5.39 15.78
N ILE A 190 9.40 5.10 16.17
CA ILE A 190 8.19 5.64 15.53
C ILE A 190 8.04 7.15 15.72
N GLU A 191 8.53 7.65 16.86
CA GLU A 191 8.50 9.07 17.22
C GLU A 191 9.72 9.83 16.66
N SER A 192 10.66 9.13 16.02
CA SER A 192 11.94 9.71 15.64
C SER A 192 11.76 10.87 14.64
N PRO A 193 12.15 12.11 14.99
CA PRO A 193 11.99 13.30 14.12
C PRO A 193 12.89 13.25 12.89
N ASN A 194 13.80 12.28 12.86
CA ASN A 194 14.87 12.17 11.89
C ASN A 194 14.67 11.02 10.90
N ILE A 195 13.50 10.37 10.96
CA ILE A 195 13.03 9.33 10.04
C ILE A 195 11.82 9.86 9.27
N ALA A 196 11.83 9.65 7.96
CA ALA A 196 10.69 9.81 7.08
C ALA A 196 10.17 8.41 6.72
N PHE A 197 8.91 8.13 7.08
CA PHE A 197 8.30 6.82 6.88
C PHE A 197 7.58 6.73 5.54
N ALA A 198 7.68 5.58 4.88
CA ALA A 198 6.98 5.28 3.65
C ALA A 198 5.47 5.55 3.81
N GLY A 199 4.85 6.12 2.78
CA GLY A 199 3.42 6.37 2.79
C GLY A 199 2.98 7.69 3.44
N THR A 200 3.84 8.33 4.23
CA THR A 200 3.60 9.65 4.82
C THR A 200 3.78 10.78 3.79
N THR A 201 3.32 11.98 4.10
CA THR A 201 3.34 13.13 3.18
C THR A 201 4.13 14.29 3.78
N ALA A 202 5.05 14.87 3.01
CA ALA A 202 5.69 16.13 3.33
C ALA A 202 4.70 17.27 3.12
N VAL A 203 4.28 17.93 4.20
CA VAL A 203 3.27 18.99 4.19
C VAL A 203 3.88 20.34 3.86
N SER A 204 5.14 20.56 4.23
CA SER A 204 5.87 21.79 3.92
C SER A 204 7.37 21.58 4.07
N GLY A 205 8.15 22.52 3.53
CA GLY A 205 9.60 22.53 3.63
C GLY A 205 10.29 21.59 2.65
N SER A 206 11.56 21.29 2.93
CA SER A 206 12.36 20.38 2.10
C SER A 206 13.31 19.55 2.94
N GLY A 207 13.71 18.40 2.42
CA GLY A 207 14.66 17.52 3.07
C GLY A 207 15.44 16.66 2.09
N LYS A 208 16.59 16.18 2.55
CA LYS A 208 17.42 15.19 1.88
C LYS A 208 17.51 13.99 2.81
N ALA A 209 17.24 12.80 2.31
CA ALA A 209 17.20 11.58 3.11
C ALA A 209 17.89 10.43 2.40
N VAL A 210 18.47 9.49 3.17
CA VAL A 210 18.96 8.22 2.62
C VAL A 210 17.99 7.09 2.96
N VAL A 211 17.57 6.36 1.95
CA VAL A 211 16.66 5.21 2.08
C VAL A 211 17.39 4.08 2.79
N PHE A 212 16.78 3.49 3.81
CA PHE A 212 17.36 2.31 4.49
C PHE A 212 16.49 1.06 4.38
N ALA A 213 15.19 1.20 4.07
CA ALA A 213 14.29 0.08 3.83
C ALA A 213 13.28 0.40 2.73
N THR A 214 12.94 -0.61 1.92
CA THR A 214 12.02 -0.51 0.77
C THR A 214 11.04 -1.69 0.77
N GLY A 215 9.91 -1.52 0.07
CA GLY A 215 8.90 -2.56 -0.14
C GLY A 215 8.39 -3.15 1.18
N MET A 216 8.40 -4.49 1.28
CA MET A 216 7.92 -5.20 2.48
C MET A 216 8.80 -5.05 3.72
N SER A 217 9.93 -4.35 3.63
CA SER A 217 10.82 -4.09 4.76
C SER A 217 10.60 -2.73 5.41
N THR A 218 9.69 -1.90 4.87
CA THR A 218 9.26 -0.66 5.52
C THR A 218 8.37 -0.96 6.73
N GLU A 219 8.22 0.03 7.61
CA GLU A 219 7.28 -0.03 8.74
C GLU A 219 5.81 0.14 8.32
N PHE A 220 5.57 0.62 7.08
CA PHE A 220 4.25 0.75 6.49
C PHE A 220 3.65 -0.58 6.01
#